data_AF-A0A968RTA0-F1
#
_entry.id   AF-A0A968RTA0-F1
#
_cell.length_a   1.000
_cell.length_b   1.000
_cell.length_c   1.000
_cell.angle_alpha   90.00
_cell.angle_beta   90.00
_cell.angle_gamma   90.00
#
_symmetry.space_group_name_H-M   'P 1'
#
loop_
_entity.id
_entity.type
_entity.pdbx_description
1 polymer ?
#
loop_
_entity_poly.entity_id
_entity_poly.type
_entity_poly.pdbx_seq_one_letter_code
_entity_poly.pdbx_strand_id
1 'polypeptide(L)'
;LDLGEVPKDFQDIANYLEEPLKDENFRRNLKAEQEIDEIFSHQEAELARKDEALREARQREEEARQREEEARQREEEARQKEEEAKQRQQFIQLQFAKHLLATDVPIEQIVQMTGLTEEVVTTLK
;
A
#
# COMPACT_ATOMS: atom_id res chain seq x y z
N LEU A 1 -34.69 0.85 -42.54
CA LEU A 1 -34.18 2.02 -43.28
C LEU A 1 -35.28 2.44 -44.23
N ASP A 2 -35.81 3.65 -44.06
CA ASP A 2 -36.60 4.27 -45.12
C ASP A 2 -35.58 5.00 -46.00
N LEU A 3 -35.16 4.33 -47.09
CA LEU A 3 -34.25 4.92 -48.05
C LEU A 3 -35.08 5.93 -48.85
N GLY A 4 -34.91 7.22 -48.56
CA GLY A 4 -35.40 8.28 -49.45
C GLY A 4 -34.82 8.11 -50.86
N GLU A 5 -35.11 9.03 -51.79
CA GLU A 5 -34.58 8.96 -53.17
C GLU A 5 -33.06 8.79 -53.17
N VAL A 6 -32.62 7.56 -53.45
CA VAL A 6 -31.21 7.22 -53.56
C VAL A 6 -30.68 7.96 -54.79
N PRO A 7 -29.59 8.73 -54.68
CA PRO A 7 -29.02 9.40 -55.85
C PRO A 7 -28.70 8.35 -56.93
N LYS A 8 -28.98 8.68 -58.20
CA LYS A 8 -28.89 7.74 -59.32
C LYS A 8 -27.55 7.00 -59.40
N ASP A 9 -26.47 7.67 -59.04
CA ASP A 9 -25.11 7.12 -59.06
C ASP A 9 -24.88 5.98 -58.05
N PHE A 10 -25.77 5.83 -57.06
CA PHE A 10 -25.72 4.80 -56.02
C PHE A 10 -26.87 3.80 -56.10
N GLN A 11 -27.74 3.92 -57.11
CA GLN A 11 -28.93 3.07 -57.26
C GLN A 11 -28.54 1.58 -57.36
N ASP A 12 -27.47 1.28 -58.09
CA ASP A 12 -26.98 -0.09 -58.28
C ASP A 12 -26.50 -0.72 -56.96
N ILE A 13 -25.83 0.06 -56.12
CA ILE A 13 -25.36 -0.38 -54.80
C ILE A 13 -26.56 -0.55 -53.85
N ALA A 14 -27.52 0.37 -53.88
CA ALA A 14 -28.72 0.26 -53.06
C ALA A 14 -29.52 -1.00 -53.42
N ASN A 15 -29.72 -1.29 -54.70
CA ASN A 15 -30.40 -2.51 -55.15
C ASN A 15 -29.65 -3.77 -54.70
N TYR A 16 -28.32 -3.78 -54.84
CA TYR A 16 -27.47 -4.90 -54.42
C TYR A 16 -27.54 -5.17 -52.90
N LEU A 17 -27.64 -4.12 -52.07
CA LEU A 17 -27.76 -4.25 -50.62
C LEU A 17 -29.19 -4.59 -50.16
N GLU A 18 -30.20 -4.27 -50.96
CA GLU A 18 -31.60 -4.51 -50.63
C GLU A 18 -31.97 -6.00 -50.67
N GLU A 19 -31.36 -6.77 -51.58
CA GLU A 19 -31.62 -8.20 -51.74
C GLU A 19 -31.24 -9.04 -50.50
N PRO A 20 -30.01 -8.97 -49.96
CA PRO A 20 -29.66 -9.64 -48.70
C PRO A 20 -30.51 -9.13 -47.53
N LEU A 21 -30.81 -7.83 -47.50
CA LEU A 21 -31.65 -7.25 -46.47
C LEU A 21 -33.11 -7.68 -46.55
N LYS A 22 -33.59 -8.35 -47.61
CA LYS A 22 -34.93 -8.95 -47.67
C LYS A 22 -34.95 -10.41 -47.18
N ASP A 23 -33.80 -11.07 -47.14
CA ASP A 23 -33.66 -12.43 -46.63
C ASP A 23 -33.79 -12.46 -45.10
N GLU A 24 -34.73 -13.27 -44.61
CA GLU A 24 -35.00 -13.43 -43.18
C GLU A 24 -33.82 -14.09 -42.44
N ASN A 25 -33.13 -15.04 -43.06
CA ASN A 25 -31.97 -15.70 -42.47
C ASN A 25 -30.81 -14.71 -42.32
N PHE A 26 -30.58 -13.87 -43.33
CA PHE A 26 -29.56 -12.82 -43.28
C PHE A 26 -29.86 -11.82 -42.15
N ARG A 27 -31.10 -11.33 -42.04
CA ARG A 27 -31.52 -10.43 -40.95
C ARG A 27 -31.34 -11.05 -39.57
N ARG A 28 -31.68 -12.34 -39.43
CA ARG A 28 -31.52 -13.06 -38.17
C ARG A 28 -30.05 -13.21 -37.80
N ASN A 29 -29.20 -13.56 -38.77
CA ASN A 29 -27.76 -13.66 -38.56
C ASN A 29 -27.16 -12.30 -38.19
N LEU A 30 -27.55 -11.22 -38.88
CA LEU A 30 -27.09 -9.87 -38.57
C LEU A 30 -27.46 -9.44 -37.14
N LYS A 31 -28.67 -9.75 -36.69
CA LYS A 31 -29.08 -9.51 -35.30
C LYS A 31 -28.27 -10.35 -34.31
N ALA A 32 -28.04 -11.62 -34.62
CA ALA A 32 -27.24 -12.48 -33.77
C ALA A 32 -25.79 -11.99 -33.67
N GLU A 33 -25.19 -11.52 -34.77
CA GLU A 33 -23.86 -10.90 -34.76
C GLU A 33 -23.82 -9.65 -33.88
N GLN A 34 -24.84 -8.77 -33.99
CA GLN A 34 -24.95 -7.59 -33.13
C GLN A 34 -25.09 -7.96 -31.65
N GLU A 35 -25.91 -8.94 -31.31
CA GLU A 35 -26.05 -9.45 -29.94
C GLU A 35 -24.73 -10.02 -29.41
N ILE A 36 -23.99 -10.74 -30.27
CA ILE A 36 -22.68 -11.29 -29.93
C ILE A 36 -21.68 -10.17 -29.64
N ASP A 37 -21.63 -9.13 -30.47
CA ASP A 37 -20.74 -7.98 -30.29
C ASP A 37 -21.05 -7.23 -28.98
N GLU A 38 -22.34 -7.03 -28.67
CA GLU A 38 -22.77 -6.42 -27.41
C GLU A 38 -22.33 -7.26 -26.19
N ILE A 39 -22.48 -8.58 -26.26
CA ILE A 39 -22.03 -9.49 -25.21
C ILE A 39 -20.52 -9.39 -25.01
N PHE A 40 -19.74 -9.43 -26.08
CA PHE A 40 -18.28 -9.33 -26.00
C PHE A 40 -17.83 -7.99 -25.46
N SER A 41 -18.41 -6.88 -25.93
CA SER A 41 -18.10 -5.53 -25.44
C SER A 41 -18.39 -5.40 -23.95
N HIS A 42 -19.53 -5.92 -23.49
CA HIS A 42 -19.87 -5.92 -22.07
C HIS A 42 -18.90 -6.77 -21.24
N GLN A 43 -18.55 -7.97 -21.71
CA GLN A 43 -17.61 -8.84 -21.00
C GLN A 43 -16.21 -8.24 -20.92
N GLU A 44 -15.72 -7.64 -22.01
CA GLU A 44 -14.41 -6.97 -22.04
C GLU A 44 -14.38 -5.79 -21.06
N ALA A 45 -15.44 -4.97 -21.03
CA ALA A 45 -15.56 -3.87 -20.08
C ALA A 45 -15.56 -4.35 -18.62
N GLU A 46 -16.27 -5.43 -18.32
CA GLU A 46 -16.30 -6.02 -16.97
C GLU A 46 -14.95 -6.63 -16.56
N LEU A 47 -14.23 -7.26 -17.49
CA LEU A 47 -12.88 -7.77 -17.24
C LEU A 47 -11.90 -6.62 -16.98
N ALA A 48 -11.95 -5.56 -17.78
CA ALA A 48 -11.10 -4.38 -17.60
C ALA A 48 -11.32 -3.73 -16.22
N ARG A 49 -12.59 -3.60 -15.79
CA ARG A 49 -12.94 -3.08 -14.45
C ARG A 49 -12.40 -3.97 -13.32
N LYS A 50 -12.50 -5.29 -13.47
CA LYS A 50 -11.97 -6.24 -12.48
C LYS A 50 -10.45 -6.16 -12.37
N ASP A 51 -9.77 -6.07 -13.51
CA ASP A 51 -8.32 -5.93 -13.55
C ASP A 51 -7.86 -4.62 -12.91
N GLU A 52 -8.56 -3.52 -13.18
CA GLU A 52 -8.31 -2.23 -12.53
C GLU A 52 -8.52 -2.30 -11.02
N ALA A 53 -9.65 -2.84 -10.56
CA ALA A 53 -9.94 -3.02 -9.15
C ALA A 53 -8.88 -3.90 -8.44
N LEU A 54 -8.41 -4.97 -9.10
CA LEU A 54 -7.37 -5.84 -8.56
C LEU A 54 -6.02 -5.12 -8.47
N ARG A 55 -5.67 -4.30 -9.46
CA ARG A 55 -4.45 -3.48 -9.42
C ARG A 55 -4.50 -2.46 -8.30
N GLU A 56 -5.61 -1.75 -8.14
CA GLU A 56 -5.79 -0.81 -7.03
C GLU A 56 -5.70 -1.51 -5.67
N ALA A 57 -6.34 -2.68 -5.52
CA ALA A 57 -6.28 -3.44 -4.28
C ALA A 57 -4.84 -3.84 -3.93
N ARG A 58 -4.06 -4.31 -4.91
CA ARG A 58 -2.65 -4.65 -4.73
C ARG A 58 -1.80 -3.44 -4.35
N GLN A 59 -2.01 -2.30 -5.00
CA GLN A 59 -1.29 -1.06 -4.66
C GLN A 59 -1.58 -0.63 -3.23
N ARG A 60 -2.84 -0.65 -2.80
CA ARG A 60 -3.22 -0.32 -1.42
C ARG A 60 -2.62 -1.29 -0.41
N GLU A 61 -2.58 -2.59 -0.73
CA GLU A 61 -1.95 -3.59 0.14
C GLU A 61 -0.43 -3.35 0.26
N GLU A 62 0.24 -3.04 -0.84
CA GLU A 62 1.67 -2.74 -0.85
C GLU A 62 1.99 -1.47 -0.04
N GLU A 63 1.23 -0.39 -0.24
CA GLU A 63 1.36 0.84 0.55
C GLU A 63 1.13 0.60 2.05
N ALA A 64 0.13 -0.22 2.40
CA ALA A 64 -0.14 -0.56 3.79
C ALA A 64 1.03 -1.33 4.42
N ARG A 65 1.61 -2.29 3.70
CA ARG A 65 2.79 -3.04 4.16
C ARG A 65 4.00 -2.14 4.36
N GLN A 66 4.27 -1.24 3.41
CA GLN A 66 5.39 -0.30 3.54
C GLN A 66 5.22 0.60 4.76
N ARG A 67 4.02 1.13 5.01
CA ARG A 67 3.73 1.94 6.20
C ARG A 67 3.90 1.15 7.50
N GLU A 68 3.46 -0.11 7.52
CA GLU A 68 3.64 -0.97 8.70
C GLU A 68 5.12 -1.25 8.98
N GLU A 69 5.90 -1.53 7.94
CA GLU A 69 7.33 -1.78 8.05
C GLU A 69 8.09 -0.53 8.53
N GLU A 70 7.78 0.65 7.96
CA GLU A 70 8.34 1.93 8.43
C GLU A 70 8.00 2.20 9.89
N ALA A 71 6.75 1.92 10.32
CA ALA A 71 6.34 2.11 11.70
C ALA A 71 7.13 1.20 12.66
N ARG A 72 7.32 -0.08 12.28
CA ARG A 72 8.13 -1.02 13.05
C ARG A 72 9.58 -0.59 13.17
N GLN A 73 10.19 -0.14 12.06
CA GLN A 73 11.57 0.34 12.07
C GLN A 73 11.75 1.56 13.00
N ARG A 74 10.80 2.51 12.97
CA ARG A 74 10.83 3.67 13.88
C ARG A 74 10.65 3.28 15.33
N GLU A 75 9.78 2.32 15.63
CA GLU A 75 9.60 1.81 17.00
C GLU A 75 10.88 1.13 17.50
N GLU A 76 11.52 0.32 16.66
CA GLU A 76 12.77 -0.36 17.01
C GLU A 76 13.91 0.64 17.23
N GLU A 77 14.06 1.64 16.36
CA GLU A 77 15.05 2.71 16.52
C GLU A 77 14.81 3.51 17.81
N ALA A 78 13.55 3.81 18.14
CA ALA A 78 13.20 4.50 19.37
C ALA A 78 13.56 3.68 20.61
N ARG A 79 13.29 2.37 20.60
CA ARG A 79 13.67 1.46 21.69
C ARG A 79 15.18 1.37 21.86
N GLN A 80 15.93 1.23 20.76
CA GLN A 80 17.40 1.20 20.80
C GLN A 80 17.97 2.51 21.39
N LYS A 81 17.45 3.67 20.97
CA LYS A 81 17.86 4.97 21.53
C LYS A 81 17.53 5.10 23.02
N GLU A 82 16.37 4.63 23.44
CA GLU A 82 15.98 4.66 24.86
C GLU A 82 16.90 3.77 25.70
N GLU A 83 17.20 2.57 25.22
CA GLU A 83 18.10 1.64 25.89
C GLU A 83 19.54 2.19 25.97
N GLU A 84 20.05 2.75 24.87
CA GLU A 84 21.36 3.40 24.85
C GLU A 84 21.42 4.60 25.82
N ALA A 85 20.37 5.41 25.88
CA ALA A 85 20.28 6.53 26.81
C ALA A 85 20.30 6.05 28.27
N LYS A 86 19.56 4.99 28.60
CA LYS A 86 19.57 4.38 29.94
C LYS A 86 20.96 3.84 30.30
N GLN A 87 21.60 3.11 29.39
CA GLN A 87 22.95 2.59 29.61
C GLN A 87 23.97 3.72 29.81
N ARG A 88 23.92 4.77 28.99
CA ARG A 88 24.79 5.96 29.15
C ARG A 88 24.56 6.65 30.49
N GLN A 89 23.30 6.81 30.91
CA GLN A 89 22.97 7.43 32.20
C GLN A 89 23.50 6.60 33.36
N GLN A 90 23.28 5.27 33.34
CA GLN A 90 23.83 4.36 34.34
C GLN A 90 25.36 4.42 34.39
N PHE A 91 26.02 4.44 33.23
CA PHE A 91 27.47 4.57 33.17
C PHE A 91 27.95 5.87 33.82
N ILE A 92 27.31 7.00 33.53
CA ILE A 92 27.64 8.30 34.14
C ILE A 92 27.45 8.26 35.65
N GLN A 93 26.34 7.70 36.15
CA GLN A 93 26.08 7.54 37.59
C GLN A 93 27.18 6.71 38.27
N LEU A 94 27.60 5.60 37.65
CA LEU A 94 28.67 4.74 38.15
C LEU A 94 30.02 5.47 38.19
N GLN A 95 30.38 6.22 37.14
CA GLN A 95 31.63 7.00 37.12
C GLN A 95 31.61 8.11 38.17
N PHE A 96 30.47 8.78 38.34
CA PHE A 96 30.31 9.82 39.35
C PHE A 96 30.44 9.24 40.78
N ALA A 97 29.79 8.11 41.06
CA ALA A 97 29.93 7.40 42.34
C ALA A 97 31.38 6.98 42.62
N LYS A 98 32.11 6.45 41.63
CA LYS A 98 33.54 6.14 41.76
C LYS A 98 34.38 7.36 42.11
N HIS A 99 34.11 8.50 41.49
CA HIS A 99 34.82 9.74 41.78
C HIS A 99 34.55 10.26 43.20
N LEU A 100 33.29 10.16 43.66
CA LEU A 100 32.90 10.55 45.03
C LEU A 100 33.54 9.62 46.09
N LEU A 101 33.61 8.32 45.82
CA LEU A 101 34.33 7.37 46.69
C LEU A 101 35.82 7.71 46.79
N ALA A 102 36.46 8.09 45.67
CA ALA A 102 37.87 8.48 45.64
C ALA A 102 38.16 9.80 46.37
N THR A 103 37.13 10.62 46.66
CA THR A 103 37.23 11.89 47.38
C THR A 103 36.75 11.77 48.84
N ASP A 104 36.66 10.53 49.36
CA ASP A 104 36.25 10.21 50.74
C ASP A 104 34.84 10.69 51.13
N VAL A 105 33.94 10.84 50.15
CA VAL A 105 32.53 11.15 50.42
C VAL A 105 31.85 9.91 51.02
N PRO A 106 31.06 10.04 52.11
CA PRO A 106 30.40 8.92 52.76
C PRO A 106 29.35 8.26 51.85
N ILE A 107 29.27 6.93 51.91
CA ILE A 107 28.44 6.08 51.03
C ILE A 107 26.96 6.51 51.05
N GLU A 108 26.42 6.87 52.22
CA GLU A 108 25.04 7.35 52.37
C GLU A 108 24.75 8.59 51.51
N GLN A 109 25.71 9.52 51.41
CA GLN A 109 25.57 10.72 50.58
C GLN A 109 25.71 10.39 49.09
N ILE A 110 26.58 9.45 48.73
CA ILE A 110 26.75 9.01 47.34
C ILE A 110 25.47 8.35 46.81
N VAL A 111 24.82 7.51 47.62
CA VAL A 111 23.52 6.89 47.31
C VAL A 111 22.46 7.97 47.07
N GLN A 112 22.37 8.99 47.92
CA GLN A 112 21.43 10.10 47.74
C GLN A 112 21.72 10.93 46.48
N MET A 113 22.98 11.18 46.14
CA MET A 113 23.36 12.03 45.00
C MET A 113 23.27 11.31 43.65
N THR A 114 23.55 10.01 43.60
CA THR A 114 23.62 9.23 42.35
C THR A 114 22.35 8.44 42.07
N GLY A 115 21.53 8.19 43.10
CA GLY A 115 20.36 7.32 43.03
C GLY A 115 20.69 5.83 42.89
N LEU A 116 21.97 5.45 43.03
CA LEU A 116 22.41 4.06 43.04
C LEU A 116 22.11 3.40 44.39
N THR A 117 21.85 2.10 44.39
CA THR A 117 21.68 1.32 45.62
C THR A 117 22.98 1.21 46.40
N GLU A 118 22.87 1.13 47.73
CA GLU A 118 24.03 1.01 48.64
C GLU A 118 24.93 -0.20 48.29
N GLU A 119 24.34 -1.33 47.93
CA GLU A 119 25.07 -2.53 47.46
C GLU A 119 25.98 -2.20 46.27
N VAL A 120 25.45 -1.54 45.24
CA VAL A 120 26.23 -1.12 44.06
C VAL A 120 27.36 -0.18 44.46
N VAL A 121 27.10 0.82 45.31
CA VAL A 121 28.15 1.75 45.75
C VAL A 121 29.25 1.04 46.56
N THR A 122 28.89 0.09 47.43
CA THR A 122 29.87 -0.70 48.19
C THR A 122 30.71 -1.61 47.31
N THR A 123 30.15 -2.16 46.22
CA THR A 123 30.91 -2.97 45.24
C THR A 123 31.86 -2.15 44.36
N LEU A 124 31.73 -0.81 44.34
CA LEU A 124 32.63 0.08 43.58
C LEU A 124 33.89 0.49 44.37
N LYS A 125 33.95 0.14 45.66
CA LYS A 125 35.07 0.40 46.56
C LYS A 125 36.20 -0.62 46.33
#